data_AF-M6RHY0-F1
#
_entry.id   AF-M6RHY0-F1
#
_cell.length_a   1.000
_cell.length_b   1.000
_cell.length_c   1.000
_cell.angle_alpha   90.00
_cell.angle_beta   90.00
_cell.angle_gamma   90.00
#
_symmetry.space_group_name_H-M   'P 1'
#
loop_
_entity.id
_entity.type
_entity.pdbx_description
1 polymer ?
#
loop_
_entity_poly.entity_id
_entity_poly.type
_entity_poly.pdbx_seq_one_letter_code
_entity_poly.pdbx_strand_id
1 'polypeptide(L)'
;MKYSYPWIHIPSFHAYIYNGEILGKSKIDPFKSKFEVQGEAYRIQSDRILMPYVNDPIINGDMFSRFNFVTEVHNRSSDFTTEFFRNMEGSGNLQVLNGELLGYANFMIPVLNTLGKIISFNGIDGRKVEFSSLKSDFTIENNHLHFQNLKLQGKGLEADGKGNISFEKNIDVLINLRLGGNIVGRVLKIPIIYKGVFKQSIPYIDPIWLGSVFAGSTILAPFFTFAGGPYGGGIAGSVVSEYVRDAWEGLKGLFSSKEDKKRNNLKNRRKFYESKIIHSDCIGLDARFTLGHSFGHFTRYETSDPQALSTISIMQQTKIPMEGVTKTYDQFYTGMSLNLSIVLISLTVLLWILSNFSESNPQAVRKLLIPTLFCISCFGITGFIYFFLIPAVVASLGALSILAGIVLLGKN
;
A
#
# COMPACT_ATOMS: atom_id res chain seq x y z
N MET A 1 28.94 7.22 53.46
CA MET A 1 29.65 7.69 52.24
C MET A 1 28.75 7.41 51.04
N LYS A 2 28.74 8.25 49.98
CA LYS A 2 28.14 7.83 48.70
C LYS A 2 29.15 6.91 48.01
N TYR A 3 28.83 5.62 47.91
CA TYR A 3 29.59 4.72 47.06
C TYR A 3 29.34 5.09 45.60
N SER A 4 30.35 5.62 44.92
CA SER A 4 30.34 5.65 43.46
C SER A 4 30.60 4.23 42.99
N TYR A 5 29.62 3.62 42.31
CA TYR A 5 29.81 2.31 41.69
C TYR A 5 30.97 2.39 40.69
N PRO A 6 31.93 1.44 40.73
CA PRO A 6 33.12 1.51 39.89
C PRO A 6 32.76 1.11 38.46
N TRP A 7 32.57 2.10 37.60
CA TRP A 7 32.49 1.91 36.16
C TRP A 7 33.84 1.42 35.63
N ILE A 8 33.83 0.31 34.92
CA ILE A 8 34.97 -0.16 34.14
C ILE A 8 35.01 0.67 32.86
N HIS A 9 35.97 1.58 32.76
CA HIS A 9 36.18 2.41 31.58
C HIS A 9 37.16 1.74 30.62
N ILE A 10 36.70 1.48 29.40
CA ILE A 10 37.51 0.97 28.28
C ILE A 10 37.71 2.16 27.33
N PRO A 11 38.83 2.90 27.41
CA PRO A 11 39.02 4.16 26.69
C PRO A 11 39.13 3.97 25.19
N SER A 12 39.66 2.82 24.76
CA SER A 12 39.63 2.33 23.40
C SER A 12 39.52 0.80 23.39
N PHE A 13 38.87 0.26 22.35
CA PHE A 13 38.95 -1.13 21.94
C PHE A 13 39.05 -1.21 20.41
N HIS A 14 39.65 -2.28 19.93
CA HIS A 14 39.82 -2.59 18.51
C HIS A 14 39.53 -4.08 18.32
N ALA A 15 38.57 -4.42 17.46
CA ALA A 15 38.15 -5.79 17.22
C ALA A 15 38.05 -6.08 15.72
N TYR A 16 38.72 -7.13 15.25
CA TYR A 16 38.62 -7.59 13.86
C TYR A 16 37.43 -8.55 13.72
N ILE A 17 36.51 -8.24 12.82
CA ILE A 17 35.23 -8.96 12.66
C ILE A 17 34.93 -9.08 11.17
N TYR A 18 34.72 -10.30 10.67
CA TYR A 18 34.33 -10.61 9.29
C TYR A 18 35.09 -9.79 8.21
N ASN A 19 36.42 -9.82 8.27
CA ASN A 19 37.38 -9.10 7.40
C ASN A 19 37.34 -7.55 7.48
N GLY A 20 36.47 -6.98 8.31
CA GLY A 20 36.49 -5.58 8.72
C GLY A 20 36.96 -5.41 10.16
N GLU A 21 36.77 -4.22 10.69
CA GLU A 21 37.16 -3.85 12.05
C GLU A 21 36.13 -2.96 12.74
N ILE A 22 36.10 -3.02 14.07
CA ILE A 22 35.36 -2.08 14.93
C ILE A 22 36.37 -1.38 15.83
N LEU A 23 36.34 -0.05 15.79
CA LEU A 23 37.07 0.84 16.69
C LEU A 23 36.06 1.52 17.61
N GLY A 24 36.29 1.54 18.92
CA GLY A 24 35.32 2.14 19.83
C GLY A 24 35.83 2.33 21.25
N LYS A 25 34.92 2.70 22.14
CA LYS A 25 35.12 2.84 23.59
C LYS A 25 33.89 2.33 24.32
N SER A 26 34.06 1.89 25.56
CA SER A 26 32.98 1.33 26.36
C SER A 26 33.06 1.76 27.83
N LYS A 27 31.90 1.81 28.50
CA LYS A 27 31.81 1.80 29.96
C LYS A 27 30.93 0.62 30.39
N ILE A 28 31.31 -0.06 31.45
CA ILE A 28 30.55 -1.17 32.01
C ILE A 28 30.31 -0.93 33.51
N ASP A 29 29.07 -0.97 33.96
CA ASP A 29 28.71 -1.12 35.38
C ASP A 29 28.48 -2.62 35.63
N PRO A 30 29.45 -3.33 36.26
CA PRO A 30 29.35 -4.77 36.47
C PRO A 30 28.38 -5.17 37.58
N PHE A 31 27.85 -4.22 38.37
CA PHE A 31 26.86 -4.51 39.40
C PHE A 31 25.43 -4.44 38.86
N LYS A 32 25.21 -3.63 37.83
CA LYS A 32 23.96 -3.58 37.06
C LYS A 32 23.96 -4.45 35.81
N SER A 33 25.12 -4.95 35.41
CA SER A 33 25.33 -5.52 34.07
C SER A 33 24.87 -4.54 32.97
N LYS A 34 25.22 -3.25 33.15
CA LYS A 34 24.92 -2.17 32.20
C LYS A 34 26.13 -1.87 31.34
N PHE A 35 25.92 -1.77 30.04
CA PHE A 35 26.93 -1.50 29.02
C PHE A 35 26.60 -0.20 28.29
N GLU A 36 27.58 0.69 28.13
CA GLU A 36 27.49 1.90 27.30
C GLU A 36 28.60 1.85 26.25
N VAL A 37 28.26 1.66 24.98
CA VAL A 37 29.22 1.46 23.89
C VAL A 37 29.07 2.55 22.85
N GLN A 38 30.18 3.12 22.39
CA GLN A 38 30.23 3.98 21.21
C GLN A 38 31.37 3.50 20.30
N GLY A 39 31.09 3.28 19.02
CA GLY A 39 32.07 2.78 18.08
C GLY A 39 31.76 3.06 16.62
N GLU A 40 32.74 2.75 15.78
CA GLU A 40 32.74 2.90 14.34
C GLU A 40 33.22 1.58 13.72
N ALA A 41 32.35 0.97 12.93
CA ALA A 41 32.58 -0.24 12.15
C ALA A 41 33.03 0.12 10.73
N TYR A 42 34.06 -0.56 10.24
CA TYR A 42 34.67 -0.34 8.94
C TYR A 42 34.78 -1.65 8.16
N ARG A 43 34.27 -1.65 6.92
CA ARG A 43 34.43 -2.71 5.91
C ARG A 43 34.04 -4.12 6.37
N ILE A 44 33.07 -4.24 7.28
CA ILE A 44 32.62 -5.55 7.75
C ILE A 44 31.78 -6.21 6.65
N GLN A 45 32.00 -7.49 6.37
CA GLN A 45 31.20 -8.21 5.36
C GLN A 45 29.75 -8.37 5.83
N SER A 46 28.83 -7.70 5.12
CA SER A 46 27.42 -7.56 5.53
C SER A 46 26.62 -8.86 5.47
N ASP A 47 26.99 -9.80 4.60
CA ASP A 47 26.42 -11.14 4.53
C ASP A 47 26.68 -11.92 5.83
N ARG A 48 27.95 -11.92 6.30
CA ARG A 48 28.39 -12.68 7.47
C ARG A 48 27.78 -12.22 8.79
N ILE A 49 27.51 -10.91 8.93
CA ILE A 49 26.80 -10.38 10.10
C ILE A 49 25.38 -10.97 10.20
N LEU A 50 24.74 -11.23 9.06
CA LEU A 50 23.36 -11.69 9.02
C LEU A 50 23.22 -13.22 9.15
N MET A 51 24.22 -14.00 8.74
CA MET A 51 24.18 -15.48 8.79
C MET A 51 23.71 -16.10 10.12
N PRO A 52 24.04 -15.57 11.33
CA PRO A 52 23.52 -16.09 12.60
C PRO A 52 21.99 -15.95 12.76
N TYR A 53 21.38 -15.02 12.02
CA TYR A 53 19.96 -14.68 12.11
C TYR A 53 19.15 -15.20 10.90
N VAL A 54 19.80 -15.43 9.76
CA VAL A 54 19.18 -15.78 8.47
C VAL A 54 19.93 -16.90 7.75
N ASN A 55 19.20 -17.96 7.38
CA ASN A 55 19.79 -19.17 6.76
C ASN A 55 20.37 -18.98 5.35
N ASP A 56 20.10 -17.85 4.69
CA ASP A 56 20.42 -17.59 3.28
C ASP A 56 20.93 -16.14 3.16
N PRO A 57 22.00 -15.84 2.40
CA PRO A 57 22.46 -14.48 2.18
C PRO A 57 21.38 -13.58 1.56
N ILE A 58 21.19 -12.38 2.14
CA ILE A 58 20.17 -11.38 1.70
C ILE A 58 20.83 -10.14 1.07
N ILE A 59 22.03 -9.81 1.52
CA ILE A 59 22.79 -8.64 1.10
C ILE A 59 24.28 -8.96 1.26
N ASN A 60 25.09 -8.47 0.33
CA ASN A 60 26.54 -8.48 0.38
C ASN A 60 27.06 -7.04 0.10
N GLY A 61 28.31 -6.75 0.45
CA GLY A 61 28.96 -5.45 0.32
C GLY A 61 29.68 -5.01 1.60
N ASP A 62 30.60 -4.05 1.47
CA ASP A 62 31.39 -3.52 2.59
C ASP A 62 30.51 -2.65 3.48
N MET A 63 30.26 -3.08 4.73
CA MET A 63 29.47 -2.36 5.72
C MET A 63 30.32 -1.39 6.53
N PHE A 64 29.80 -0.19 6.69
CA PHE A 64 30.30 0.86 7.57
C PHE A 64 29.16 1.33 8.48
N SER A 65 29.45 1.58 9.75
CA SER A 65 28.45 2.10 10.67
C SER A 65 29.09 2.86 11.82
N ARG A 66 28.58 4.04 12.16
CA ARG A 66 28.88 4.69 13.44
C ARG A 66 27.70 4.47 14.36
N PHE A 67 27.94 3.96 15.55
CA PHE A 67 26.88 3.56 16.48
C PHE A 67 27.18 3.99 17.90
N ASN A 68 26.09 4.23 18.64
CA ASN A 68 26.07 4.28 20.09
C ASN A 68 24.92 3.38 20.58
N PHE A 69 25.14 2.66 21.66
CA PHE A 69 24.07 1.96 22.36
C PHE A 69 24.33 1.87 23.86
N VAL A 70 23.24 1.72 24.59
CA VAL A 70 23.16 1.43 26.01
C VAL A 70 22.29 0.19 26.16
N THR A 71 22.66 -0.73 27.03
CA THR A 71 21.82 -1.89 27.39
C THR A 71 22.09 -2.31 28.83
N GLU A 72 21.09 -2.83 29.52
CA GLU A 72 21.16 -3.31 30.90
C GLU A 72 20.50 -4.70 30.96
N VAL A 73 21.22 -5.71 31.45
CA VAL A 73 20.73 -7.10 31.52
C VAL A 73 20.50 -7.46 32.97
N HIS A 74 19.33 -8.01 33.32
CA HIS A 74 19.05 -8.34 34.72
C HIS A 74 20.02 -9.40 35.26
N ASN A 75 20.55 -9.17 36.45
CA ASN A 75 21.38 -10.14 37.16
C ASN A 75 20.57 -11.44 37.36
N ARG A 76 21.07 -12.56 36.81
CA ARG A 76 20.39 -13.87 36.65
C ARG A 76 19.40 -14.00 35.47
N SER A 77 19.57 -13.22 34.40
CA SER A 77 18.89 -13.50 33.13
C SER A 77 19.13 -14.95 32.67
N SER A 78 18.06 -15.63 32.23
CA SER A 78 18.13 -17.00 31.68
C SER A 78 18.57 -17.04 30.22
N ASP A 79 18.50 -15.91 29.52
CA ASP A 79 18.99 -15.73 28.15
C ASP A 79 19.57 -14.31 28.01
N PHE A 80 20.85 -14.20 28.38
CA PHE A 80 21.61 -12.95 28.32
C PHE A 80 21.55 -12.33 26.92
N THR A 81 21.60 -13.13 25.84
CA THR A 81 21.68 -12.63 24.47
C THR A 81 20.38 -11.99 24.02
N THR A 82 19.25 -12.68 24.20
CA THR A 82 17.93 -12.12 23.86
C THR A 82 17.64 -10.89 24.69
N GLU A 83 17.98 -10.89 25.99
CA GLU A 83 17.77 -9.74 26.85
C GLU A 83 18.66 -8.55 26.52
N PHE A 84 19.95 -8.78 26.21
CA PHE A 84 20.91 -7.74 25.83
C PHE A 84 20.46 -6.95 24.58
N PHE A 85 19.86 -7.62 23.59
CA PHE A 85 19.28 -6.96 22.42
C PHE A 85 17.91 -6.33 22.70
N ARG A 86 17.01 -7.02 23.42
CA ARG A 86 15.67 -6.50 23.73
C ARG A 86 15.72 -5.21 24.55
N ASN A 87 16.65 -5.13 25.50
CA ASN A 87 16.85 -3.99 26.39
C ASN A 87 17.85 -2.95 25.79
N MET A 88 18.21 -3.07 24.50
CA MET A 88 19.13 -2.13 23.84
C MET A 88 18.41 -0.85 23.41
N GLU A 89 18.95 0.28 23.87
CA GLU A 89 18.59 1.63 23.43
C GLU A 89 19.79 2.26 22.72
N GLY A 90 19.61 2.89 21.56
CA GLY A 90 20.75 3.41 20.81
C GLY A 90 20.42 4.12 19.50
N SER A 91 21.46 4.60 18.84
CA SER A 91 21.35 5.26 17.54
C SER A 91 22.62 5.11 16.72
N GLY A 92 22.51 5.27 15.42
CA GLY A 92 23.66 5.23 14.54
C GLY A 92 23.32 5.50 13.08
N ASN A 93 24.34 5.37 12.23
CA ASN A 93 24.17 5.32 10.79
C ASN A 93 24.71 4.02 10.22
N LEU A 94 24.17 3.61 9.09
CA LEU A 94 24.51 2.42 8.32
C LEU A 94 24.79 2.84 6.89
N GLN A 95 25.90 2.35 6.33
CA GLN A 95 26.22 2.44 4.91
C GLN A 95 26.79 1.11 4.45
N VAL A 96 26.23 0.51 3.39
CA VAL A 96 26.82 -0.62 2.66
C VAL A 96 27.24 -0.13 1.29
N LEU A 97 28.47 -0.42 0.87
CA LEU A 97 29.04 0.00 -0.41
C LEU A 97 29.29 -1.17 -1.36
N ASN A 98 29.15 -0.89 -2.66
CA ASN A 98 29.49 -1.81 -3.77
C ASN A 98 28.89 -3.21 -3.57
N GLY A 99 27.60 -3.25 -3.25
CA GLY A 99 26.92 -4.43 -2.75
C GLY A 99 25.96 -5.06 -3.74
N GLU A 100 25.49 -6.24 -3.36
CA GLU A 100 24.51 -7.02 -4.12
C GLU A 100 23.37 -7.42 -3.19
N LEU A 101 22.12 -7.25 -3.62
CA LEU A 101 20.99 -7.90 -2.95
C LEU A 101 20.89 -9.35 -3.43
N LEU A 102 20.62 -10.26 -2.50
CA LEU A 102 20.59 -11.70 -2.68
C LEU A 102 19.25 -12.26 -2.18
N GLY A 103 18.75 -13.35 -2.79
CA GLY A 103 17.46 -13.96 -2.41
C GLY A 103 16.21 -13.08 -2.61
N TYR A 104 16.36 -11.90 -3.20
CA TYR A 104 15.34 -10.84 -3.28
C TYR A 104 14.16 -11.14 -4.22
N ALA A 105 14.13 -12.31 -4.86
CA ALA A 105 13.02 -12.78 -5.68
C ALA A 105 11.67 -12.58 -4.96
N ASN A 106 11.60 -12.80 -3.65
CA ASN A 106 10.36 -12.63 -2.87
C ASN A 106 9.75 -11.22 -2.92
N PHE A 107 10.54 -10.14 -3.04
CA PHE A 107 9.99 -8.78 -3.21
C PHE A 107 9.85 -8.35 -4.68
N MET A 108 10.64 -8.94 -5.58
CA MET A 108 10.48 -8.68 -7.03
C MET A 108 9.39 -9.51 -7.69
N ILE A 109 8.97 -10.66 -7.14
CA ILE A 109 7.88 -11.49 -7.66
C ILE A 109 6.57 -10.69 -7.86
N PRO A 110 6.08 -9.90 -6.89
CA PRO A 110 4.93 -9.00 -7.10
C PRO A 110 5.16 -7.97 -8.23
N VAL A 111 6.37 -7.39 -8.30
CA VAL A 111 6.72 -6.33 -9.26
C VAL A 111 6.87 -6.87 -10.69
N LEU A 112 7.40 -8.08 -10.86
CA LEU A 112 7.55 -8.71 -12.16
C LEU A 112 6.21 -9.30 -12.64
N ASN A 113 5.51 -10.06 -11.79
CA ASN A 113 4.32 -10.81 -12.20
C ASN A 113 3.07 -9.95 -12.39
N THR A 114 2.86 -8.95 -11.53
CA THR A 114 1.69 -8.06 -11.59
C THR A 114 1.95 -6.89 -12.51
N LEU A 115 3.10 -6.24 -12.34
CA LEU A 115 3.39 -4.94 -12.94
C LEU A 115 4.04 -5.04 -14.33
N GLY A 116 4.81 -6.11 -14.61
CA GLY A 116 5.31 -6.40 -15.96
C GLY A 116 4.21 -6.56 -17.01
N LYS A 117 3.01 -6.97 -16.59
CA LYS A 117 1.80 -7.07 -17.44
C LYS A 117 1.09 -5.74 -17.69
N ILE A 118 1.33 -4.72 -16.86
CA ILE A 118 0.59 -3.44 -16.89
C ILE A 118 1.42 -2.34 -17.55
N ILE A 119 2.75 -2.33 -17.38
CA ILE A 119 3.63 -1.25 -17.87
C ILE A 119 4.93 -1.72 -18.57
N SER A 120 4.90 -2.88 -19.24
CA SER A 120 5.95 -3.36 -20.18
C SER A 120 7.39 -3.25 -19.67
N PHE A 121 7.70 -3.92 -18.55
CA PHE A 121 9.03 -3.86 -17.94
C PHE A 121 10.07 -4.71 -18.67
N ASN A 122 10.92 -4.04 -19.47
CA ASN A 122 12.22 -4.54 -19.91
C ASN A 122 13.33 -3.81 -19.14
N GLY A 123 14.13 -4.51 -18.32
CA GLY A 123 15.31 -3.87 -17.70
C GLY A 123 16.01 -4.57 -16.53
N ILE A 124 15.41 -5.54 -15.84
CA ILE A 124 16.04 -6.24 -14.70
C ILE A 124 15.98 -7.75 -14.92
N ASP A 125 17.14 -8.40 -15.05
CA ASP A 125 17.24 -9.86 -14.87
C ASP A 125 17.00 -10.14 -13.38
N GLY A 126 15.92 -10.86 -13.06
CA GLY A 126 15.44 -11.10 -11.69
C GLY A 126 16.37 -11.97 -10.80
N ARG A 127 17.65 -12.09 -11.16
CA ARG A 127 18.68 -12.88 -10.47
C ARG A 127 19.79 -12.04 -9.82
N LYS A 128 20.29 -11.00 -10.50
CA LYS A 128 21.29 -9.95 -10.06
C LYS A 128 20.68 -8.57 -9.75
N VAL A 129 20.82 -8.01 -8.54
CA VAL A 129 20.59 -6.58 -8.25
C VAL A 129 21.80 -5.98 -7.51
N GLU A 130 22.57 -5.18 -8.25
CA GLU A 130 23.78 -4.49 -7.78
C GLU A 130 23.47 -3.04 -7.34
N PHE A 131 24.07 -2.58 -6.25
CA PHE A 131 23.94 -1.22 -5.75
C PHE A 131 25.30 -0.59 -5.38
N SER A 132 25.48 0.69 -5.72
CA SER A 132 26.69 1.43 -5.36
C SER A 132 26.67 1.86 -3.90
N SER A 133 25.50 2.24 -3.36
CA SER A 133 25.33 2.39 -1.92
C SER A 133 23.92 2.09 -1.42
N LEU A 134 23.83 1.47 -0.25
CA LEU A 134 22.67 1.48 0.63
C LEU A 134 23.04 2.31 1.86
N LYS A 135 22.14 3.19 2.32
CA LYS A 135 22.35 4.05 3.49
C LYS A 135 21.08 4.15 4.34
N SER A 136 21.21 4.20 5.65
CA SER A 136 20.13 4.60 6.58
C SER A 136 20.73 5.10 7.89
N ASP A 137 20.13 6.13 8.47
CA ASP A 137 20.22 6.36 9.90
C ASP A 137 19.24 5.40 10.61
N PHE A 138 19.58 5.01 11.84
CA PHE A 138 18.77 4.11 12.65
C PHE A 138 18.71 4.53 14.13
N THR A 139 17.61 4.18 14.78
CA THR A 139 17.49 4.15 16.25
C THR A 139 17.11 2.75 16.71
N ILE A 140 17.52 2.38 17.93
CA ILE A 140 17.15 1.13 18.59
C ILE A 140 16.41 1.55 19.84
N GLU A 141 15.13 1.20 19.95
CA GLU A 141 14.28 1.54 21.09
C GLU A 141 13.23 0.43 21.25
N ASN A 142 12.81 0.10 22.47
CA ASN A 142 11.67 -0.80 22.72
C ASN A 142 11.72 -2.14 21.93
N ASN A 143 12.87 -2.83 21.90
CA ASN A 143 13.10 -4.08 21.13
C ASN A 143 13.05 -3.94 19.58
N HIS A 144 13.03 -2.72 19.04
CA HIS A 144 12.90 -2.44 17.60
C HIS A 144 14.07 -1.62 17.06
N LEU A 145 14.65 -2.08 15.94
CA LEU A 145 15.56 -1.33 15.09
C LEU A 145 14.74 -0.53 14.07
N HIS A 146 14.64 0.78 14.26
CA HIS A 146 13.90 1.71 13.42
C HIS A 146 14.80 2.30 12.32
N PHE A 147 14.38 2.20 11.06
CA PHE A 147 15.03 2.81 9.91
C PHE A 147 14.20 4.00 9.44
N GLN A 148 14.78 5.21 9.47
CA GLN A 148 14.01 6.44 9.20
C GLN A 148 14.10 6.93 7.75
N ASN A 149 15.23 6.69 7.09
CA ASN A 149 15.59 7.31 5.81
C ASN A 149 16.43 6.38 4.92
N LEU A 150 16.09 5.08 4.90
CA LEU A 150 16.71 4.07 4.05
C LEU A 150 16.74 4.55 2.60
N LYS A 151 17.90 4.48 1.94
CA LYS A 151 18.11 4.84 0.54
C LYS A 151 19.03 3.84 -0.11
N LEU A 152 18.62 3.29 -1.25
CA LEU A 152 19.43 2.42 -2.11
C LEU A 152 19.65 3.12 -3.45
N GLN A 153 20.89 3.13 -3.92
CA GLN A 153 21.31 3.67 -5.20
C GLN A 153 22.00 2.56 -6.01
N GLY A 154 21.42 2.17 -7.13
CA GLY A 154 21.93 1.09 -7.99
C GLY A 154 21.72 1.34 -9.47
N LYS A 155 22.33 0.51 -10.31
CA LYS A 155 22.33 0.68 -11.77
C LYS A 155 21.08 0.04 -12.38
N GLY A 156 19.98 0.79 -12.40
CA GLY A 156 18.68 0.30 -12.89
C GLY A 156 17.62 0.14 -11.79
N LEU A 157 18.00 0.25 -10.53
CA LEU A 157 17.11 0.25 -9.37
C LEU A 157 17.58 1.29 -8.35
N GLU A 158 16.67 2.11 -7.88
CA GLU A 158 16.82 2.87 -6.65
C GLU A 158 15.72 2.46 -5.66
N ALA A 159 15.93 2.75 -4.38
CA ALA A 159 14.84 2.74 -3.41
C ALA A 159 14.98 3.89 -2.41
N ASP A 160 13.86 4.31 -1.83
CA ASP A 160 13.86 4.84 -0.47
C ASP A 160 12.91 4.03 0.41
N GLY A 161 13.03 4.14 1.72
CA GLY A 161 12.17 3.40 2.63
C GLY A 161 12.28 3.84 4.09
N LYS A 162 11.36 3.32 4.89
CA LYS A 162 11.32 3.50 6.34
C LYS A 162 10.56 2.34 6.99
N GLY A 163 10.82 2.09 8.26
CA GLY A 163 10.12 1.05 9.00
C GLY A 163 10.82 0.64 10.27
N ASN A 164 10.47 -0.53 10.78
CA ASN A 164 11.11 -1.16 11.92
C ASN A 164 11.23 -2.67 11.74
N ILE A 165 12.26 -3.24 12.39
CA ILE A 165 12.49 -4.67 12.52
C ILE A 165 12.79 -4.94 14.00
N SER A 166 12.00 -5.79 14.63
CA SER A 166 12.30 -6.27 15.99
C SER A 166 13.37 -7.35 15.98
N PHE A 167 14.11 -7.49 17.09
CA PHE A 167 15.04 -8.62 17.26
C PHE A 167 14.31 -9.98 17.27
N GLU A 168 13.00 -9.97 17.58
CA GLU A 168 12.07 -11.11 17.51
C GLU A 168 11.55 -11.41 16.08
N LYS A 169 12.13 -10.78 15.04
CA LYS A 169 11.82 -11.00 13.61
C LYS A 169 10.45 -10.51 13.14
N ASN A 170 9.69 -9.79 13.95
CA ASN A 170 8.57 -8.97 13.47
C ASN A 170 9.11 -7.80 12.62
N ILE A 171 8.45 -7.50 11.51
CA ILE A 171 8.81 -6.47 10.53
C ILE A 171 7.59 -5.60 10.22
N ASP A 172 7.81 -4.30 10.10
CA ASP A 172 6.86 -3.35 9.50
C ASP A 172 7.62 -2.28 8.71
N VAL A 173 7.80 -2.53 7.41
CA VAL A 173 8.68 -1.75 6.52
C VAL A 173 7.96 -1.38 5.22
N LEU A 174 8.10 -0.11 4.82
CA LEU A 174 7.66 0.44 3.55
C LEU A 174 8.89 0.78 2.71
N ILE A 175 8.95 0.25 1.48
CA ILE A 175 10.02 0.51 0.51
C ILE A 175 9.41 1.06 -0.78
N ASN A 176 9.76 2.28 -1.15
CA ASN A 176 9.41 2.89 -2.43
C ASN A 176 10.51 2.57 -3.45
N LEU A 177 10.30 1.56 -4.30
CA LEU A 177 11.23 1.30 -5.41
C LEU A 177 11.05 2.36 -6.51
N ARG A 178 12.15 2.77 -7.14
CA ARG A 178 12.19 3.49 -8.43
C ARG A 178 13.01 2.68 -9.41
N LEU A 179 12.65 2.74 -10.69
CA LEU A 179 13.30 1.94 -11.73
C LEU A 179 14.11 2.82 -12.67
N GLY A 180 15.31 2.38 -13.04
CA GLY A 180 16.23 3.17 -13.84
C GLY A 180 15.77 3.31 -15.28
N GLY A 181 15.77 4.54 -15.80
CA GLY A 181 15.43 4.86 -17.18
C GLY A 181 15.52 6.36 -17.43
N ASN A 182 15.53 6.77 -18.71
CA ASN A 182 15.84 8.16 -19.06
C ASN A 182 14.77 9.18 -18.63
N ILE A 183 13.48 8.80 -18.58
CA ILE A 183 12.40 9.69 -18.11
C ILE A 183 11.39 8.92 -17.23
N VAL A 184 10.71 7.92 -17.79
CA VAL A 184 9.54 7.25 -17.18
C VAL A 184 9.83 6.64 -15.80
N GLY A 185 10.88 5.81 -15.68
CA GLY A 185 11.13 5.02 -14.47
C GLY A 185 11.46 5.84 -13.21
N ARG A 186 11.92 7.09 -13.36
CA ARG A 186 12.25 7.98 -12.23
C ARG A 186 11.00 8.56 -11.55
N VAL A 187 9.89 8.67 -12.28
CA VAL A 187 8.63 9.23 -11.77
C VAL A 187 7.80 8.16 -11.06
N LEU A 188 7.87 6.91 -11.54
CA LEU A 188 7.16 5.78 -10.94
C LEU A 188 7.82 5.35 -9.63
N LYS A 189 7.18 5.67 -8.50
CA LYS A 189 7.47 5.06 -7.20
C LYS A 189 6.56 3.84 -7.01
N ILE A 190 7.11 2.66 -6.72
CA ILE A 190 6.35 1.44 -6.42
C ILE A 190 6.47 1.17 -4.91
N PRO A 191 5.44 1.47 -4.10
CA PRO A 191 5.43 1.17 -2.67
C PRO A 191 5.22 -0.33 -2.42
N ILE A 192 6.25 -0.99 -1.91
CA ILE A 192 6.21 -2.35 -1.36
C ILE A 192 6.08 -2.25 0.16
N ILE A 193 5.07 -2.92 0.71
CA ILE A 193 4.86 -3.12 2.14
C ILE A 193 5.37 -4.51 2.49
N TYR A 194 6.25 -4.60 3.49
CA TYR A 194 6.58 -5.85 4.16
C TYR A 194 6.17 -5.74 5.62
N LYS A 195 5.11 -6.48 6.00
CA LYS A 195 4.56 -6.47 7.36
C LYS A 195 4.28 -7.89 7.84
N GLY A 196 4.58 -8.18 9.11
CA GLY A 196 4.38 -9.50 9.73
C GLY A 196 5.70 -10.09 10.24
N VAL A 197 5.96 -11.37 9.98
CA VAL A 197 7.15 -12.09 10.49
C VAL A 197 8.12 -12.40 9.36
N PHE A 198 9.42 -12.18 9.58
CA PHE A 198 10.46 -12.41 8.57
C PHE A 198 10.46 -13.85 8.03
N LYS A 199 10.65 -13.98 6.70
CA LYS A 199 10.52 -15.22 5.89
C LYS A 199 9.15 -15.94 5.93
N GLN A 200 8.26 -15.64 6.87
CA GLN A 200 6.92 -16.22 6.93
C GLN A 200 5.90 -15.37 6.15
N SER A 201 5.94 -14.05 6.34
CA SER A 201 5.10 -13.11 5.60
C SER A 201 5.73 -12.77 4.25
N ILE A 202 4.89 -12.53 3.24
CA ILE A 202 5.28 -12.20 1.88
C ILE A 202 5.11 -10.68 1.68
N PRO A 203 6.11 -9.95 1.14
CA PRO A 203 5.96 -8.53 0.82
C PRO A 203 5.00 -8.32 -0.36
N TYR A 204 4.23 -7.24 -0.34
CA TYR A 204 3.19 -6.95 -1.34
C TYR A 204 3.22 -5.47 -1.76
N ILE A 205 2.73 -5.18 -2.96
CA ILE A 205 2.55 -3.80 -3.45
C ILE A 205 1.34 -3.19 -2.72
N ASP A 206 1.43 -1.93 -2.26
CA ASP A 206 0.32 -1.23 -1.60
C ASP A 206 -0.99 -1.35 -2.44
N PRO A 207 -2.07 -1.97 -1.89
CA PRO A 207 -3.31 -2.16 -2.62
C PRO A 207 -3.97 -0.85 -3.10
N ILE A 208 -3.76 0.26 -2.39
CA ILE A 208 -4.30 1.57 -2.76
C ILE A 208 -3.54 2.12 -3.97
N TRP A 209 -2.21 1.97 -3.98
CA TRP A 209 -1.38 2.29 -5.14
C TRP A 209 -1.72 1.41 -6.35
N LEU A 210 -1.86 0.11 -6.14
CA LEU A 210 -2.14 -0.86 -7.19
C LEU A 210 -3.52 -0.62 -7.82
N GLY A 211 -4.53 -0.33 -7.01
CA GLY A 211 -5.85 0.11 -7.48
C GLY A 211 -5.80 1.45 -8.22
N SER A 212 -4.99 2.42 -7.75
CA SER A 212 -4.82 3.72 -8.40
C SER A 212 -4.11 3.62 -9.75
N VAL A 213 -3.08 2.77 -9.87
CA VAL A 213 -2.36 2.48 -11.12
C VAL A 213 -3.25 1.73 -12.10
N PHE A 214 -4.00 0.73 -11.65
CA PHE A 214 -4.97 0.03 -12.49
C PHE A 214 -6.02 1.01 -13.03
N ALA A 215 -6.67 1.77 -12.14
CA ALA A 215 -7.64 2.81 -12.50
C ALA A 215 -7.04 3.84 -13.48
N GLY A 216 -5.82 4.32 -13.24
CA GLY A 216 -5.11 5.20 -14.17
C GLY A 216 -4.87 4.55 -15.54
N SER A 217 -4.37 3.32 -15.57
CA SER A 217 -4.07 2.58 -16.80
C SER A 217 -5.29 2.22 -17.65
N THR A 218 -6.49 2.21 -17.05
CA THR A 218 -7.76 1.95 -17.75
C THR A 218 -8.53 3.22 -18.07
N ILE A 219 -8.72 4.12 -17.09
CA ILE A 219 -9.55 5.32 -17.22
C ILE A 219 -8.80 6.44 -17.95
N LEU A 220 -7.51 6.61 -17.68
CA LEU A 220 -6.70 7.69 -18.26
C LEU A 220 -5.99 7.27 -19.56
N ALA A 221 -6.05 5.98 -19.93
CA ALA A 221 -5.44 5.42 -21.14
C ALA A 221 -5.74 6.22 -22.43
N PRO A 222 -6.99 6.63 -22.72
CA PRO A 222 -7.31 7.39 -23.94
C PRO A 222 -6.66 8.78 -23.95
N PHE A 223 -6.57 9.40 -22.77
CA PHE A 223 -6.06 10.77 -22.59
C PHE A 223 -4.52 10.84 -22.63
N PHE A 224 -3.83 9.74 -22.29
CA PHE A 224 -2.36 9.65 -22.32
C PHE A 224 -1.83 8.86 -23.54
N THR A 225 -2.59 8.76 -24.63
CA THR A 225 -2.17 8.12 -25.89
C THR A 225 -0.82 8.63 -26.40
N PHE A 226 -0.58 9.94 -26.35
CA PHE A 226 0.71 10.58 -26.69
C PHE A 226 1.89 10.17 -25.78
N ALA A 227 1.61 9.60 -24.60
CA ALA A 227 2.55 9.12 -23.60
C ALA A 227 2.49 7.58 -23.42
N GLY A 228 2.08 6.85 -24.46
CA GLY A 228 2.01 5.39 -24.45
C GLY A 228 0.67 4.80 -23.98
N GLY A 229 -0.40 5.61 -23.95
CA GLY A 229 -1.76 5.15 -23.67
C GLY A 229 -1.93 4.59 -22.26
N PRO A 230 -2.26 3.29 -22.08
CA PRO A 230 -2.35 2.65 -20.76
C PRO A 230 -1.11 2.87 -19.88
N TYR A 231 0.07 2.96 -20.49
CA TYR A 231 1.33 3.17 -19.77
C TYR A 231 1.40 4.57 -19.14
N GLY A 232 1.10 5.62 -19.92
CA GLY A 232 0.99 6.99 -19.41
C GLY A 232 -0.12 7.16 -18.37
N GLY A 233 -1.27 6.50 -18.59
CA GLY A 233 -2.37 6.46 -17.62
C GLY A 233 -1.98 5.79 -16.30
N GLY A 234 -1.26 4.66 -16.35
CA GLY A 234 -0.77 3.96 -15.15
C GLY A 234 0.23 4.79 -14.34
N ILE A 235 1.12 5.54 -15.02
CA ILE A 235 2.04 6.48 -14.37
C ILE A 235 1.26 7.61 -13.68
N ALA A 236 0.24 8.17 -14.32
CA ALA A 236 -0.62 9.18 -13.70
C ALA A 236 -1.35 8.62 -12.45
N GLY A 237 -1.84 7.38 -12.51
CA GLY A 237 -2.40 6.66 -11.36
C GLY A 237 -1.42 6.49 -10.20
N SER A 238 -0.16 6.18 -10.48
CA SER A 238 0.93 6.08 -9.48
C SER A 238 1.26 7.41 -8.80
N VAL A 239 0.97 8.56 -9.42
CA VAL A 239 1.23 9.89 -8.83
C VAL A 239 0.03 10.34 -7.99
N VAL A 240 -1.19 10.00 -8.40
CA VAL A 240 -2.41 10.36 -7.68
C VAL A 240 -2.65 9.48 -6.43
N SER A 241 -2.04 8.30 -6.35
CA SER A 241 -2.24 7.36 -5.23
C SER A 241 -1.92 7.91 -3.84
N GLU A 242 -0.95 8.83 -3.70
CA GLU A 242 -0.65 9.46 -2.40
C GLU A 242 -1.87 10.25 -1.89
N TYR A 243 -2.55 11.01 -2.76
CA TYR A 243 -3.81 11.71 -2.43
C TYR A 243 -4.97 10.76 -2.11
N VAL A 244 -5.07 9.63 -2.82
CA VAL A 244 -6.10 8.60 -2.57
C VAL A 244 -5.89 7.95 -1.20
N ARG A 245 -4.64 7.63 -0.84
CA ARG A 245 -4.31 7.08 0.48
C ARG A 245 -4.57 8.09 1.59
N ASP A 246 -4.21 9.36 1.40
CA ASP A 246 -4.40 10.38 2.44
C ASP A 246 -5.92 10.67 2.64
N ALA A 247 -6.72 10.59 1.58
CA ALA A 247 -8.19 10.60 1.68
C ALA A 247 -8.75 9.33 2.39
N TRP A 248 -8.13 8.17 2.18
CA TRP A 248 -8.51 6.90 2.82
C TRP A 248 -8.16 6.84 4.32
N GLU A 249 -6.99 7.34 4.72
CA GLU A 249 -6.65 7.49 6.14
C GLU A 249 -7.50 8.60 6.80
N GLY A 250 -7.82 9.68 6.08
CA GLY A 250 -8.80 10.67 6.53
C GLY A 250 -10.22 10.08 6.73
N LEU A 251 -10.62 9.13 5.87
CA LEU A 251 -11.88 8.38 6.01
C LEU A 251 -11.84 7.43 7.22
N LYS A 252 -10.75 6.70 7.44
CA LYS A 252 -10.55 5.90 8.67
C LYS A 252 -10.59 6.77 9.93
N GLY A 253 -9.93 7.94 9.91
CA GLY A 253 -9.97 8.91 11.02
C GLY A 253 -11.38 9.36 11.36
N LEU A 254 -12.23 9.58 10.34
CA LEU A 254 -13.66 9.87 10.50
C LEU A 254 -14.48 8.73 11.14
N PHE A 255 -14.00 7.49 11.08
CA PHE A 255 -14.60 6.34 11.76
C PHE A 255 -13.91 5.99 13.10
N SER A 256 -12.92 6.79 13.55
CA SER A 256 -12.02 6.45 14.66
C SER A 256 -12.05 7.44 15.86
N SER A 257 -12.80 8.55 15.77
CA SER A 257 -12.91 9.51 16.88
C SER A 257 -14.31 10.10 17.05
N LYS A 258 -14.54 10.72 18.21
CA LYS A 258 -15.86 11.02 18.81
C LYS A 258 -16.71 12.03 18.04
N GLU A 259 -18.03 11.90 18.20
CA GLU A 259 -19.00 12.96 17.90
C GLU A 259 -18.71 14.22 18.71
N ASP A 260 -18.84 15.39 18.08
CA ASP A 260 -19.09 16.66 18.77
C ASP A 260 -20.24 17.39 18.05
N LYS A 261 -21.24 17.86 18.81
CA LYS A 261 -22.54 18.35 18.29
C LYS A 261 -22.70 19.86 18.44
N LYS A 262 -23.23 20.54 17.41
CA LYS A 262 -23.98 21.80 17.59
C LYS A 262 -24.97 22.14 16.47
N ARG A 263 -26.16 22.61 16.88
CA ARG A 263 -27.17 23.36 16.09
C ARG A 263 -26.63 24.77 15.73
N ASN A 264 -27.17 25.60 14.83
CA ASN A 264 -28.45 25.66 14.09
C ASN A 264 -28.22 26.41 12.72
N ASN A 265 -29.12 27.02 11.93
CA ASN A 265 -30.52 27.43 12.09
C ASN A 265 -31.33 27.60 10.77
N LEU A 266 -32.51 27.00 10.68
CA LEU A 266 -33.78 27.39 9.98
C LEU A 266 -33.87 28.14 8.62
N LYS A 267 -32.82 28.61 7.94
CA LYS A 267 -32.98 29.40 6.69
C LYS A 267 -33.22 28.61 5.39
N ASN A 268 -33.21 27.27 5.42
CA ASN A 268 -33.03 26.43 4.23
C ASN A 268 -34.29 25.86 3.55
N ARG A 269 -35.52 26.15 4.01
CA ARG A 269 -36.73 25.41 3.57
C ARG A 269 -37.04 25.38 2.05
N ARG A 270 -36.51 26.30 1.21
CA ARG A 270 -36.61 26.21 -0.27
C ARG A 270 -35.56 25.28 -0.89
N LYS A 271 -34.26 25.58 -0.72
CA LYS A 271 -33.12 24.73 -1.13
C LYS A 271 -33.26 23.27 -0.66
N PHE A 272 -33.90 23.07 0.49
CA PHE A 272 -34.12 21.76 1.07
C PHE A 272 -35.01 20.87 0.20
N TYR A 273 -36.13 21.38 -0.34
CA TYR A 273 -36.98 20.61 -1.26
C TYR A 273 -36.21 20.25 -2.54
N GLU A 274 -35.45 21.18 -3.10
CA GLU A 274 -34.59 20.96 -4.27
C GLU A 274 -33.58 19.83 -4.01
N SER A 275 -32.91 19.83 -2.84
CA SER A 275 -31.98 18.77 -2.44
C SER A 275 -32.65 17.40 -2.32
N LYS A 276 -33.87 17.34 -1.74
CA LYS A 276 -34.60 16.08 -1.52
C LYS A 276 -35.17 15.49 -2.82
N ILE A 277 -35.59 16.36 -3.76
CA ILE A 277 -35.95 15.96 -5.14
C ILE A 277 -34.75 15.35 -5.85
N ILE A 278 -33.60 16.04 -5.87
CA ILE A 278 -32.38 15.55 -6.52
C ILE A 278 -31.91 14.21 -5.95
N HIS A 279 -31.99 13.99 -4.63
CA HIS A 279 -31.68 12.68 -4.05
C HIS A 279 -32.68 11.60 -4.48
N SER A 280 -33.97 11.93 -4.62
CA SER A 280 -34.98 11.00 -5.16
C SER A 280 -34.68 10.62 -6.61
N ASP A 281 -34.21 11.55 -7.43
CA ASP A 281 -33.80 11.29 -8.82
C ASP A 281 -32.54 10.42 -8.90
N CYS A 282 -31.55 10.64 -8.02
CA CYS A 282 -30.38 9.76 -7.88
C CYS A 282 -30.81 8.31 -7.59
N ILE A 283 -31.65 8.10 -6.58
CA ILE A 283 -32.15 6.78 -6.16
C ILE A 283 -32.93 6.14 -7.31
N GLY A 284 -33.76 6.90 -8.02
CA GLY A 284 -34.51 6.41 -9.18
C GLY A 284 -33.61 6.01 -10.37
N LEU A 285 -32.51 6.70 -10.60
CA LEU A 285 -31.54 6.36 -11.66
C LEU A 285 -30.74 5.10 -11.30
N ASP A 286 -30.21 5.02 -10.08
CA ASP A 286 -29.43 3.88 -9.60
C ASP A 286 -30.26 2.59 -9.47
N ALA A 287 -31.53 2.71 -9.04
CA ALA A 287 -32.48 1.60 -9.05
C ALA A 287 -32.81 1.11 -10.47
N ARG A 288 -32.94 2.02 -11.45
CA ARG A 288 -33.14 1.65 -12.87
C ARG A 288 -31.92 0.94 -13.45
N PHE A 289 -30.71 1.38 -13.10
CA PHE A 289 -29.47 0.70 -13.50
C PHE A 289 -29.38 -0.70 -12.87
N THR A 290 -29.65 -0.80 -11.56
CA THR A 290 -29.73 -2.06 -10.82
C THR A 290 -30.67 -3.05 -11.50
N LEU A 291 -31.93 -2.65 -11.76
CA LEU A 291 -32.93 -3.49 -12.39
C LEU A 291 -32.56 -3.89 -13.82
N GLY A 292 -32.07 -2.95 -14.64
CA GLY A 292 -31.66 -3.22 -16.02
C GLY A 292 -30.47 -4.17 -16.11
N HIS A 293 -29.48 -4.02 -15.24
CA HIS A 293 -28.34 -4.93 -15.13
C HIS A 293 -28.78 -6.32 -14.65
N SER A 294 -29.58 -6.41 -13.59
CA SER A 294 -30.07 -7.69 -13.08
C SER A 294 -30.97 -8.43 -14.08
N PHE A 295 -31.85 -7.72 -14.79
CA PHE A 295 -32.66 -8.31 -15.87
C PHE A 295 -31.76 -8.88 -16.97
N GLY A 296 -30.85 -8.06 -17.52
CA GLY A 296 -29.91 -8.49 -18.56
C GLY A 296 -28.96 -9.61 -18.12
N HIS A 297 -28.68 -9.75 -16.82
CA HIS A 297 -27.95 -10.90 -16.27
C HIS A 297 -28.77 -12.19 -16.35
N PHE A 298 -30.03 -12.17 -15.90
CA PHE A 298 -30.84 -13.39 -15.86
C PHE A 298 -31.35 -13.81 -17.24
N THR A 299 -31.66 -12.87 -18.13
CA THR A 299 -32.11 -13.16 -19.50
C THR A 299 -30.98 -13.39 -20.51
N ARG A 300 -29.70 -13.38 -20.09
CA ARG A 300 -28.56 -13.52 -21.03
C ARG A 300 -28.50 -14.83 -21.82
N TYR A 301 -29.23 -15.85 -21.38
CA TYR A 301 -29.39 -17.12 -22.10
C TYR A 301 -30.57 -17.10 -23.08
N GLU A 302 -31.49 -16.14 -22.97
CA GLU A 302 -32.72 -16.00 -23.75
C GLU A 302 -32.46 -15.23 -25.05
N THR A 303 -31.47 -15.68 -25.82
CA THR A 303 -31.07 -15.08 -27.10
C THR A 303 -31.30 -16.03 -28.27
N SER A 304 -31.77 -15.49 -29.39
CA SER A 304 -31.96 -16.21 -30.65
C SER A 304 -30.78 -16.06 -31.63
N ASP A 305 -29.75 -15.27 -31.28
CA ASP A 305 -28.56 -15.12 -32.10
C ASP A 305 -27.64 -16.36 -32.02
N PRO A 306 -27.36 -17.05 -33.13
CA PRO A 306 -26.44 -18.19 -33.15
C PRO A 306 -25.00 -17.84 -32.70
N GLN A 307 -24.53 -16.61 -32.87
CA GLN A 307 -23.18 -16.21 -32.44
C GLN A 307 -23.09 -16.07 -30.92
N ALA A 308 -24.07 -15.42 -30.29
CA ALA A 308 -24.22 -15.36 -28.84
C ALA A 308 -24.39 -16.76 -28.23
N LEU A 309 -25.27 -17.61 -28.79
CA LEU A 309 -25.46 -18.98 -28.31
C LEU A 309 -24.18 -19.82 -28.40
N SER A 310 -23.44 -19.73 -29.51
CA SER A 310 -22.14 -20.37 -29.67
C SER A 310 -21.13 -19.89 -28.62
N THR A 311 -21.05 -18.57 -28.41
CA THR A 311 -20.15 -17.95 -27.43
C THR A 311 -20.47 -18.40 -26.00
N ILE A 312 -21.75 -18.42 -25.61
CA ILE A 312 -22.21 -18.90 -24.30
C ILE A 312 -21.82 -20.37 -24.11
N SER A 313 -22.02 -21.22 -25.11
CA SER A 313 -21.66 -22.63 -25.07
C SER A 313 -20.14 -22.82 -24.87
N ILE A 314 -19.31 -22.03 -25.55
CA ILE A 314 -17.86 -22.00 -25.34
C ILE A 314 -17.53 -21.56 -23.91
N MET A 315 -18.12 -20.48 -23.40
CA MET A 315 -17.90 -20.00 -22.02
C MET A 315 -18.29 -21.04 -20.96
N GLN A 316 -19.32 -21.84 -21.22
CA GLN A 316 -19.79 -22.91 -20.34
C GLN A 316 -18.88 -24.14 -20.38
N GLN A 317 -18.27 -24.45 -21.52
CA GLN A 317 -17.34 -25.57 -21.67
C GLN A 317 -15.91 -25.23 -21.21
N THR A 318 -15.47 -23.99 -21.40
CA THR A 318 -14.12 -23.52 -21.03
C THR A 318 -13.96 -23.49 -19.50
N LYS A 319 -13.19 -24.45 -18.97
CA LYS A 319 -12.80 -24.52 -17.55
C LYS A 319 -11.48 -23.79 -17.31
N ILE A 320 -11.43 -22.96 -16.28
CA ILE A 320 -10.22 -22.28 -15.82
C ILE A 320 -9.93 -22.70 -14.37
N PRO A 321 -8.72 -23.20 -14.07
CA PRO A 321 -8.27 -23.42 -12.70
C PRO A 321 -7.78 -22.10 -12.08
N MET A 322 -8.30 -21.75 -10.90
CA MET A 322 -7.79 -20.65 -10.08
C MET A 322 -7.74 -21.09 -8.62
N GLU A 323 -6.61 -20.86 -7.95
CA GLU A 323 -6.44 -21.09 -6.49
C GLU A 323 -6.95 -22.45 -5.98
N GLY A 324 -6.67 -23.52 -6.73
CA GLY A 324 -7.06 -24.89 -6.39
C GLY A 324 -8.51 -25.27 -6.75
N VAL A 325 -9.31 -24.34 -7.28
CA VAL A 325 -10.70 -24.58 -7.70
C VAL A 325 -10.84 -24.41 -9.22
N THR A 326 -11.47 -25.39 -9.87
CA THR A 326 -11.80 -25.32 -11.30
C THR A 326 -13.25 -24.87 -11.50
N LYS A 327 -13.46 -23.75 -12.19
CA LYS A 327 -14.78 -23.22 -12.56
C LYS A 327 -14.84 -22.95 -14.07
N THR A 328 -16.04 -22.86 -14.63
CA THR A 328 -16.20 -22.46 -16.04
C THR A 328 -16.07 -20.95 -16.19
N TYR A 329 -15.69 -20.45 -17.37
CA TYR A 329 -15.63 -19.01 -17.62
C TYR A 329 -17.02 -18.35 -17.46
N ASP A 330 -18.09 -19.07 -17.83
CA ASP A 330 -19.47 -18.68 -17.58
C ASP A 330 -19.81 -18.56 -16.08
N GLN A 331 -19.25 -19.41 -15.21
CA GLN A 331 -19.39 -19.30 -13.76
C GLN A 331 -18.64 -18.10 -13.19
N PHE A 332 -17.44 -17.78 -13.69
CA PHE A 332 -16.71 -16.56 -13.33
C PHE A 332 -17.48 -15.29 -13.75
N TYR A 333 -17.97 -15.25 -15.00
CA TYR A 333 -18.80 -14.16 -15.49
C TYR A 333 -20.07 -13.99 -14.65
N THR A 334 -20.72 -15.10 -14.29
CA THR A 334 -21.90 -15.10 -13.40
C THR A 334 -21.58 -14.48 -12.04
N GLY A 335 -20.50 -14.91 -11.38
CA GLY A 335 -20.09 -14.39 -10.07
C GLY A 335 -19.77 -12.89 -10.10
N MET A 336 -19.03 -12.43 -11.10
CA MET A 336 -18.71 -11.00 -11.26
C MET A 336 -19.96 -10.14 -11.47
N SER A 337 -20.90 -10.60 -12.29
CA SER A 337 -22.14 -9.88 -12.58
C SER A 337 -23.12 -9.88 -11.38
N LEU A 338 -23.22 -10.98 -10.63
CA LEU A 338 -23.99 -10.99 -9.37
C LEU A 338 -23.38 -10.06 -8.32
N ASN A 339 -22.04 -10.04 -8.18
CA ASN A 339 -21.35 -9.09 -7.30
C ASN A 339 -21.64 -7.63 -7.68
N LEU A 340 -21.65 -7.29 -8.98
CA LEU A 340 -22.03 -5.95 -9.43
C LEU A 340 -23.49 -5.61 -9.08
N SER A 341 -24.43 -6.56 -9.24
CA SER A 341 -25.82 -6.35 -8.82
C SER A 341 -25.94 -6.09 -7.31
N ILE A 342 -25.21 -6.83 -6.48
CA ILE A 342 -25.16 -6.63 -5.01
C ILE A 342 -24.60 -5.24 -4.66
N VAL A 343 -23.55 -4.79 -5.34
CA VAL A 343 -22.97 -3.45 -5.16
C VAL A 343 -23.98 -2.36 -5.53
N LEU A 344 -24.66 -2.47 -6.67
CA LEU A 344 -25.67 -1.49 -7.10
C LEU A 344 -26.87 -1.43 -6.14
N ILE A 345 -27.41 -2.58 -5.69
CA ILE A 345 -28.45 -2.62 -4.64
C ILE A 345 -27.98 -1.91 -3.36
N SER A 346 -26.75 -2.19 -2.92
CA SER A 346 -26.17 -1.59 -1.71
C SER A 346 -26.01 -0.07 -1.86
N LEU A 347 -25.69 0.40 -3.06
CA LEU A 347 -25.50 1.81 -3.38
C LEU A 347 -26.82 2.57 -3.43
N THR A 348 -27.87 1.97 -4.01
CA THR A 348 -29.24 2.49 -4.00
C THR A 348 -29.77 2.62 -2.56
N VAL A 349 -29.53 1.60 -1.72
CA VAL A 349 -29.89 1.64 -0.29
C VAL A 349 -29.08 2.71 0.47
N LEU A 350 -27.78 2.84 0.20
CA LEU A 350 -26.94 3.89 0.79
C LEU A 350 -27.45 5.30 0.41
N LEU A 351 -27.75 5.54 -0.88
CA LEU A 351 -28.29 6.81 -1.36
C LEU A 351 -29.65 7.15 -0.71
N TRP A 352 -30.51 6.14 -0.51
CA TRP A 352 -31.77 6.31 0.21
C TRP A 352 -31.57 6.66 1.69
N ILE A 353 -30.66 5.99 2.38
CA ILE A 353 -30.29 6.30 3.77
C ILE A 353 -29.71 7.73 3.86
N LEU A 354 -28.78 8.10 2.97
CA LEU A 354 -28.17 9.44 2.92
C LEU A 354 -29.19 10.54 2.64
N SER A 355 -30.19 10.29 1.78
CA SER A 355 -31.31 11.21 1.53
C SER A 355 -32.07 11.54 2.82
N ASN A 356 -32.38 10.52 3.63
CA ASN A 356 -33.06 10.70 4.92
C ASN A 356 -32.20 11.45 5.96
N PHE A 357 -30.89 11.21 5.99
CA PHE A 357 -29.98 11.89 6.92
C PHE A 357 -29.60 13.33 6.51
N SER A 358 -29.84 13.73 5.26
CA SER A 358 -29.45 15.04 4.70
C SER A 358 -29.93 16.27 5.51
N GLU A 359 -31.11 16.17 6.13
CA GLU A 359 -31.68 17.20 7.03
C GLU A 359 -30.90 17.34 8.33
N SER A 360 -30.44 16.22 8.88
CA SER A 360 -29.86 16.14 10.22
C SER A 360 -28.36 16.41 10.25
N ASN A 361 -27.63 15.94 9.24
CA ASN A 361 -26.17 15.89 9.21
C ASN A 361 -25.62 16.20 7.79
N PRO A 362 -25.92 17.37 7.20
CA PRO A 362 -25.63 17.68 5.80
C PRO A 362 -24.15 17.56 5.43
N GLN A 363 -23.23 17.91 6.34
CA GLN A 363 -21.78 17.80 6.09
C GLN A 363 -21.28 16.34 6.12
N ALA A 364 -21.91 15.45 6.89
CA ALA A 364 -21.60 14.02 6.87
C ALA A 364 -22.11 13.38 5.57
N VAL A 365 -23.35 13.70 5.19
CA VAL A 365 -23.93 13.25 3.90
C VAL A 365 -23.07 13.74 2.73
N ARG A 366 -22.68 15.01 2.71
CA ARG A 366 -21.78 15.56 1.68
C ARG A 366 -20.44 14.81 1.58
N LYS A 367 -19.84 14.43 2.71
CA LYS A 367 -18.60 13.63 2.73
C LYS A 367 -18.80 12.21 2.16
N LEU A 368 -19.94 11.57 2.44
CA LEU A 368 -20.25 10.21 1.96
C LEU A 368 -20.70 10.18 0.49
N LEU A 369 -21.27 11.26 -0.02
CA LEU A 369 -21.62 11.39 -1.45
C LEU A 369 -20.39 11.51 -2.35
N ILE A 370 -19.23 11.99 -1.87
CA ILE A 370 -18.00 12.13 -2.69
C ILE A 370 -17.45 10.78 -3.20
N PRO A 371 -17.22 9.74 -2.38
CA PRO A 371 -16.81 8.43 -2.89
C PRO A 371 -17.93 7.76 -3.72
N THR A 372 -19.20 8.02 -3.40
CA THR A 372 -20.35 7.54 -4.19
C THR A 372 -20.37 8.15 -5.60
N LEU A 373 -20.10 9.45 -5.73
CA LEU A 373 -19.92 10.14 -7.01
C LEU A 373 -18.80 9.51 -7.84
N PHE A 374 -17.65 9.26 -7.23
CA PHE A 374 -16.51 8.63 -7.90
C PHE A 374 -16.87 7.23 -8.43
N CYS A 375 -17.51 6.40 -7.60
CA CYS A 375 -17.95 5.05 -7.96
C CYS A 375 -18.91 5.05 -9.16
N ILE A 376 -19.96 5.87 -9.13
CA ILE A 376 -20.96 5.95 -10.21
C ILE A 376 -20.37 6.58 -11.47
N SER A 377 -19.45 7.54 -11.34
CA SER A 377 -18.70 8.08 -12.49
C SER A 377 -17.85 7.00 -13.17
N CYS A 378 -17.20 6.13 -12.39
CA CYS A 378 -16.45 5.00 -12.92
C CYS A 378 -17.37 3.99 -13.64
N PHE A 379 -18.57 3.69 -13.11
CA PHE A 379 -19.55 2.87 -13.84
C PHE A 379 -20.05 3.51 -15.14
N GLY A 380 -20.20 4.84 -15.19
CA GLY A 380 -20.51 5.55 -16.44
C GLY A 380 -19.42 5.40 -17.49
N ILE A 381 -18.16 5.54 -17.08
CA ILE A 381 -16.98 5.42 -17.96
C ILE A 381 -16.80 3.98 -18.45
N THR A 382 -16.85 2.97 -17.57
CA THR A 382 -16.74 1.56 -18.00
C THR A 382 -17.94 1.13 -18.83
N GLY A 383 -19.14 1.63 -18.50
CA GLY A 383 -20.36 1.50 -19.29
C GLY A 383 -20.17 1.99 -20.74
N PHE A 384 -19.48 3.12 -20.93
CA PHE A 384 -19.23 3.69 -22.26
C PHE A 384 -18.17 2.93 -23.07
N ILE A 385 -17.14 2.39 -22.40
CA ILE A 385 -15.99 1.76 -23.07
C ILE A 385 -16.24 0.28 -23.39
N TYR A 386 -16.90 -0.46 -22.49
CA TYR A 386 -17.00 -1.93 -22.56
C TYR A 386 -18.41 -2.47 -22.77
N PHE A 387 -19.44 -1.61 -22.73
CA PHE A 387 -20.84 -1.99 -22.87
C PHE A 387 -21.55 -1.08 -23.88
N PHE A 388 -22.88 -1.15 -23.91
CA PHE A 388 -23.72 -0.29 -24.74
C PHE A 388 -24.05 1.03 -24.03
N LEU A 389 -24.48 2.03 -24.82
CA LEU A 389 -24.62 3.43 -24.38
C LEU A 389 -25.59 3.66 -23.20
N ILE A 390 -26.56 2.77 -22.97
CA ILE A 390 -27.63 2.98 -21.99
C ILE A 390 -27.11 2.98 -20.53
N PRO A 391 -26.40 1.95 -20.04
CA PRO A 391 -25.69 2.00 -18.77
C PRO A 391 -24.82 3.26 -18.57
N ALA A 392 -24.07 3.66 -19.61
CA ALA A 392 -23.21 4.83 -19.56
C ALA A 392 -24.01 6.12 -19.28
N VAL A 393 -25.11 6.33 -20.00
CA VAL A 393 -25.99 7.50 -19.85
C VAL A 393 -26.69 7.50 -18.49
N VAL A 394 -27.25 6.36 -18.05
CA VAL A 394 -27.96 6.29 -16.76
C VAL A 394 -27.02 6.56 -15.58
N ALA A 395 -25.81 5.97 -15.58
CA ALA A 395 -24.81 6.23 -14.55
C ALA A 395 -24.27 7.67 -14.61
N SER A 396 -24.04 8.23 -15.81
CA SER A 396 -23.60 9.62 -15.96
C SER A 396 -24.62 10.63 -15.43
N LEU A 397 -25.93 10.39 -15.67
CA LEU A 397 -27.01 11.19 -15.09
C LEU A 397 -27.05 11.05 -13.56
N GLY A 398 -26.83 9.84 -13.02
CA GLY A 398 -26.72 9.61 -11.58
C GLY A 398 -25.57 10.40 -10.94
N ALA A 399 -24.39 10.37 -11.56
CA ALA A 399 -23.22 11.14 -11.13
C ALA A 399 -23.49 12.65 -11.16
N LEU A 400 -24.11 13.19 -12.22
CA LEU A 400 -24.46 14.61 -12.32
C LEU A 400 -25.44 15.05 -11.22
N SER A 401 -26.44 14.23 -10.91
CA SER A 401 -27.39 14.51 -9.82
C SER A 401 -26.72 14.45 -8.44
N ILE A 402 -25.80 13.51 -8.20
CA ILE A 402 -25.01 13.46 -6.95
C ILE A 402 -24.10 14.68 -6.82
N LEU A 403 -23.45 15.10 -7.91
CA LEU A 403 -22.63 16.31 -7.95
C LEU A 403 -23.44 17.57 -7.63
N ALA A 404 -24.66 17.69 -8.18
CA ALA A 404 -25.60 18.75 -7.83
C ALA A 404 -25.96 18.72 -6.33
N GLY A 405 -26.23 17.52 -5.77
CA GLY A 405 -26.44 17.31 -4.34
C GLY A 405 -25.26 17.78 -3.47
N ILE A 406 -24.03 17.42 -3.82
CA ILE A 406 -22.79 17.85 -3.14
C ILE A 406 -22.62 19.38 -3.18
N VAL A 407 -22.94 20.02 -4.31
CA VAL A 407 -22.86 21.48 -4.47
C VAL A 407 -23.95 22.21 -3.66
N LEU A 408 -25.16 21.66 -3.58
CA LEU A 408 -26.25 22.24 -2.78
C LEU A 408 -25.97 22.09 -1.27
N LEU A 409 -25.54 20.91 -0.83
CA LEU A 409 -25.13 20.67 0.56
C LEU A 409 -23.89 21.49 0.97
N GLY A 410 -23.03 21.85 0.00
CA GLY A 410 -21.87 22.72 0.21
C GLY A 410 -22.16 24.22 0.28
N LYS A 411 -23.41 24.65 0.06
CA LYS A 411 -23.85 26.06 0.17
C LYS A 411 -24.67 26.31 1.44
N ASN A 412 -24.43 25.49 2.48
CA ASN A 412 -25.12 25.42 3.76
C ASN A 412 -24.12 25.24 4.92
#